data_AF-A0A9E1REF6-F1
#
_entry.id   AF-A0A9E1REF6-F1
#
_cell.length_a   1.000
_cell.length_b   1.000
_cell.length_c   1.000
_cell.angle_alpha   90.00
_cell.angle_beta   90.00
_cell.angle_gamma   90.00
#
_symmetry.space_group_name_H-M   'P 1'
#
loop_
_entity.id
_entity.type
_entity.pdbx_description
1 polymer ?
#
loop_
_entity_poly.entity_id
_entity_poly.type
_entity_poly.pdbx_seq_one_letter_code
_entity_poly.pdbx_strand_id
1 'polypeptide(L)'
;MFDNDIEKLASASEKKIKAMNDFPPGYLALSALAGAYLGFGIVLIFSVGAPLAGTQFAPFMKLIMGASFGVALSLVIFSGSELFTGNNMVFAVGKLKSRVGIMAISKLFALCFIGNLLGSVFFAWLVVQGGSLSAEAQALIVKVAGMKMALGAKEAFFRGILCNWLVCLAVWVANRNGDETAK
;
A
#
# COMPACT_ATOMS: atom_id res chain seq x y z
N MET A 1 26.11 -6.05 10.38
CA MET A 1 25.39 -4.83 10.87
C MET A 1 23.89 -4.92 10.64
N PHE A 2 23.43 -5.45 9.50
CA PHE A 2 22.00 -5.61 9.20
C PHE A 2 21.51 -7.06 9.28
N ASP A 3 22.35 -7.99 9.73
CA ASP A 3 22.06 -9.43 9.66
C ASP A 3 20.79 -9.81 10.43
N ASN A 4 20.59 -9.22 11.62
CA ASN A 4 19.39 -9.42 12.41
C ASN A 4 18.13 -8.87 11.72
N ASP A 5 18.23 -7.73 11.03
CA ASP A 5 17.09 -7.11 10.33
C ASP A 5 16.70 -7.94 9.10
N ILE A 6 17.70 -8.41 8.36
CA ILE A 6 17.51 -9.30 7.22
C ILE A 6 16.88 -10.62 7.68
N GLU A 7 17.32 -11.17 8.81
CA GLU A 7 16.76 -12.42 9.35
C GLU A 7 15.31 -12.25 9.81
N LYS A 8 14.95 -11.10 10.40
CA LYS A 8 13.56 -10.77 10.74
C LYS A 8 12.66 -10.78 9.49
N LEU A 9 13.11 -10.15 8.40
CA LEU A 9 12.33 -10.14 7.15
C LEU A 9 12.26 -11.53 6.50
N ALA A 10 13.35 -12.29 6.52
CA ALA A 10 13.37 -13.65 6.03
C ALA A 10 12.38 -14.53 6.82
N SER A 11 12.39 -14.43 8.15
CA SER A 11 11.43 -15.13 9.03
C SER A 11 9.99 -14.65 8.81
N ALA A 12 9.78 -13.36 8.55
CA ALA A 12 8.46 -12.82 8.23
C ALA A 12 7.91 -13.41 6.93
N SER A 13 8.76 -13.67 5.92
CA SER A 13 8.35 -14.33 4.69
C SER A 13 7.82 -15.75 4.93
N GLU A 14 8.47 -16.53 5.81
CA GLU A 14 8.05 -17.88 6.19
C GLU A 14 6.71 -17.87 6.93
N LYS A 15 6.53 -16.94 7.87
CA LYS A 15 5.26 -16.78 8.59
C LYS A 15 4.12 -16.42 7.65
N LYS A 16 4.34 -15.51 6.71
CA LYS A 16 3.33 -15.08 5.74
C LYS A 16 2.93 -16.21 4.79
N ILE A 17 3.89 -16.97 4.25
CA ILE A 17 3.56 -18.11 3.40
C ILE A 17 2.86 -19.22 4.18
N LYS A 18 3.22 -19.45 5.44
CA LYS A 18 2.50 -20.38 6.33
C LYS A 18 1.06 -19.92 6.53
N ALA A 19 0.82 -18.65 6.83
CA ALA A 19 -0.53 -18.10 6.97
C ALA A 19 -1.37 -18.25 5.68
N MET A 20 -0.76 -18.01 4.51
CA MET A 20 -1.42 -18.22 3.21
C MET A 20 -1.81 -19.69 2.97
N ASN A 21 -1.05 -20.65 3.49
CA ASN A 21 -1.31 -22.08 3.31
C ASN A 21 -2.30 -22.62 4.34
N ASP A 22 -2.16 -22.21 5.60
CA ASP A 22 -2.96 -22.71 6.72
C ASP A 22 -4.40 -22.19 6.65
N PHE A 23 -4.58 -20.90 6.36
CA PHE A 23 -5.91 -20.29 6.26
C PHE A 23 -5.98 -19.19 5.18
N PRO A 24 -6.05 -19.59 3.89
CA PRO A 24 -6.10 -18.66 2.77
C PRO A 24 -7.21 -17.59 2.88
N PRO A 25 -8.45 -17.90 3.32
CA PRO A 25 -9.50 -16.89 3.47
C PRO A 25 -9.14 -15.80 4.49
N GLY A 26 -8.52 -16.15 5.61
CA GLY A 26 -8.06 -15.18 6.61
C GLY A 26 -6.95 -14.29 6.07
N TYR A 27 -5.98 -14.86 5.35
CA TYR A 27 -4.94 -14.09 4.68
C TYR A 27 -5.51 -13.12 3.64
N LEU A 28 -6.52 -13.58 2.87
CA LEU A 28 -7.22 -12.74 1.89
C LEU A 28 -7.99 -11.61 2.58
N ALA A 29 -8.61 -11.85 3.73
CA ALA A 29 -9.27 -10.82 4.53
C ALA A 29 -8.28 -9.76 5.04
N LEU A 30 -7.13 -10.17 5.59
CA LEU A 30 -6.06 -9.26 5.98
C LEU A 30 -5.51 -8.46 4.79
N SER A 31 -5.46 -9.09 3.61
CA SER A 31 -5.06 -8.42 2.37
C SER A 31 -6.14 -7.42 1.90
N ALA A 32 -7.42 -7.75 2.01
CA ALA A 32 -8.50 -6.82 1.71
C ALA A 32 -8.51 -5.62 2.65
N LEU A 33 -8.28 -5.83 3.94
CA LEU A 33 -8.14 -4.74 4.90
C LEU A 33 -7.01 -3.77 4.51
N ALA A 34 -5.84 -4.28 4.12
CA ALA A 34 -4.74 -3.42 3.65
C ALA A 34 -5.16 -2.56 2.44
N GLY A 35 -5.88 -3.15 1.47
CA GLY A 35 -6.43 -2.40 0.33
C GLY A 35 -7.38 -1.28 0.75
N ALA A 36 -8.30 -1.56 1.69
CA ALA A 36 -9.21 -0.57 2.24
C ALA A 36 -8.48 0.54 3.01
N TYR A 37 -7.44 0.20 3.79
CA TYR A 37 -6.62 1.18 4.54
C TYR A 37 -5.85 2.13 3.61
N LEU A 38 -5.31 1.63 2.51
CA LEU A 38 -4.78 2.50 1.46
C LEU A 38 -5.88 3.39 0.86
N GLY A 39 -7.07 2.83 0.67
CA GLY A 39 -8.27 3.54 0.23
C GLY A 39 -8.63 4.74 1.12
N PHE A 40 -8.62 4.59 2.44
CA PHE A 40 -8.84 5.70 3.38
C PHE A 40 -7.84 6.84 3.16
N GLY A 41 -6.56 6.50 2.96
CA GLY A 41 -5.54 7.49 2.61
C GLY A 41 -5.82 8.21 1.30
N ILE A 42 -6.28 7.48 0.28
CA ILE A 42 -6.69 8.08 -1.01
C ILE A 42 -7.87 9.04 -0.83
N VAL A 43 -8.93 8.63 -0.13
CA VAL A 43 -10.08 9.50 0.16
C VAL A 43 -9.61 10.78 0.87
N LEU A 44 -8.78 10.65 1.90
CA LEU A 44 -8.26 11.80 2.63
C LEU A 44 -7.50 12.77 1.72
N ILE A 45 -6.51 12.30 0.95
CA ILE A 45 -5.68 13.21 0.14
C ILE A 45 -6.50 13.91 -0.95
N PHE A 46 -7.51 13.26 -1.53
CA PHE A 46 -8.37 13.90 -2.51
C PHE A 46 -9.35 14.88 -1.87
N SER A 47 -9.86 14.58 -0.67
CA SER A 47 -10.72 15.51 0.09
C SER A 47 -9.98 16.77 0.55
N VAL A 48 -8.70 16.67 0.94
CA VAL A 48 -7.90 17.87 1.30
C VAL A 48 -7.33 18.58 0.08
N GLY A 49 -7.07 17.84 -1.01
CA GLY A 49 -6.48 18.40 -2.23
C GLY A 49 -7.50 19.14 -3.09
N ALA A 50 -8.73 18.65 -3.20
CA ALA A 50 -9.73 19.20 -4.10
C ALA A 50 -10.11 20.67 -3.81
N PRO A 51 -10.29 21.12 -2.56
CA PRO A 51 -10.57 22.52 -2.26
C PRO A 51 -9.42 23.48 -2.63
N LEU A 52 -8.20 22.96 -2.73
CA LEU A 52 -7.02 23.77 -3.10
C LEU A 52 -6.94 23.98 -4.61
N ALA A 53 -7.55 23.09 -5.40
CA ALA A 53 -7.55 23.18 -6.84
C ALA A 53 -8.29 24.45 -7.30
N GLY A 54 -7.60 25.32 -8.06
CA GLY A 54 -8.20 26.56 -8.57
C GLY A 54 -8.11 27.76 -7.61
N THR A 55 -7.45 27.61 -6.46
CA THR A 55 -7.15 28.72 -5.54
C THR A 55 -5.67 29.13 -5.64
N GLN A 56 -5.28 30.21 -4.95
CA GLN A 56 -3.87 30.59 -4.81
C GLN A 56 -2.99 29.50 -4.16
N PHE A 57 -3.58 28.49 -3.51
CA PHE A 57 -2.87 27.40 -2.85
C PHE A 57 -2.61 26.18 -3.75
N ALA A 58 -3.07 26.20 -5.01
CA ALA A 58 -2.86 25.11 -5.96
C ALA A 58 -1.38 24.66 -6.10
N PRO A 59 -0.36 25.53 -6.05
CA PRO A 59 1.05 25.12 -6.07
C PRO A 59 1.45 24.19 -4.91
N PHE A 60 0.80 24.32 -3.75
CA PHE A 60 1.08 23.52 -2.54
C PHE A 60 0.24 22.25 -2.45
N MET A 61 -0.75 22.06 -3.34
CA MET A 61 -1.69 20.94 -3.29
C MET A 61 -0.98 19.58 -3.20
N LYS A 62 0.03 19.33 -4.04
CA LYS A 62 0.77 18.04 -4.04
C LYS A 62 1.56 17.81 -2.75
N LEU A 63 2.10 18.88 -2.16
CA LEU A 63 2.82 18.81 -0.89
C LEU A 63 1.86 18.44 0.25
N ILE A 64 0.70 19.11 0.31
CA ILE A 64 -0.32 18.86 1.33
C ILE A 64 -0.88 17.44 1.20
N MET A 65 -1.23 17.02 -0.02
CA MET A 65 -1.66 15.64 -0.30
C MET A 65 -0.60 14.62 0.13
N GLY A 66 0.67 14.87 -0.18
CA GLY A 66 1.78 13.98 0.21
C GLY A 66 1.94 13.88 1.72
N ALA A 67 1.90 15.02 2.42
CA ALA A 67 2.01 15.06 3.89
C ALA A 67 0.85 14.34 4.58
N SER A 68 -0.37 14.44 4.04
CA SER A 68 -1.55 13.76 4.59
C SER A 68 -1.61 12.26 4.29
N PHE A 69 -0.83 11.75 3.33
CA PHE A 69 -0.91 10.34 2.92
C PHE A 69 -0.32 9.35 3.94
N GLY A 70 0.48 9.82 4.90
CA GLY A 70 1.16 8.97 5.88
C GLY A 70 0.22 8.00 6.62
N VAL A 71 -1.02 8.45 6.92
CA VAL A 71 -2.04 7.63 7.58
C VAL A 71 -2.31 6.30 6.88
N ALA A 72 -2.21 6.27 5.55
CA ALA A 72 -2.54 5.09 4.75
C ALA A 72 -1.62 3.91 5.10
N LEU A 73 -0.31 4.18 5.15
CA LEU A 73 0.69 3.15 5.45
C LEU A 73 0.77 2.88 6.95
N SER A 74 0.58 3.89 7.81
CA SER A 74 0.49 3.70 9.25
C SER A 74 -0.62 2.71 9.61
N LEU A 75 -1.84 2.88 9.05
CA LEU A 75 -2.95 1.95 9.28
C LEU A 75 -2.56 0.52 8.89
N VAL A 76 -1.88 0.32 7.77
CA VAL A 76 -1.43 -1.02 7.34
C VAL A 76 -0.48 -1.64 8.34
N ILE A 77 0.53 -0.87 8.78
CA ILE A 77 1.59 -1.35 9.67
C ILE A 77 1.02 -1.67 11.07
N PHE A 78 0.28 -0.75 11.67
CA PHE A 78 -0.22 -0.91 13.04
C PHE A 78 -1.36 -1.90 13.15
N SER A 79 -2.21 -2.04 12.12
CA SER A 79 -3.26 -3.07 12.10
C SER A 79 -2.74 -4.48 11.82
N GLY A 80 -1.49 -4.61 11.34
CA GLY A 80 -0.93 -5.91 10.94
C GLY A 80 -1.57 -6.50 9.68
N SER A 81 -2.07 -5.65 8.77
CA SER A 81 -2.67 -6.09 7.51
C SER A 81 -1.63 -6.47 6.44
N GLU A 82 -2.07 -7.17 5.39
CA GLU A 82 -1.17 -7.76 4.39
C GLU A 82 -1.13 -6.95 3.10
N LEU A 83 -0.08 -6.13 2.95
CA LEU A 83 0.11 -5.24 1.80
C LEU A 83 1.08 -5.84 0.77
N PHE A 84 0.64 -5.93 -0.48
CA PHE A 84 1.41 -6.52 -1.58
C PHE A 84 2.74 -5.78 -1.83
N THR A 85 2.70 -4.45 -1.91
CA THR A 85 3.88 -3.61 -2.19
C THR A 85 4.97 -3.77 -1.11
N GLY A 86 4.58 -3.80 0.16
CA GLY A 86 5.50 -4.08 1.27
C GLY A 86 6.04 -5.51 1.27
N ASN A 87 5.18 -6.48 0.92
CA ASN A 87 5.58 -7.88 0.86
C ASN A 87 6.56 -8.21 -0.28
N ASN A 88 6.68 -7.36 -1.31
CA ASN A 88 7.69 -7.53 -2.37
C ASN A 88 9.12 -7.61 -1.80
N MET A 89 9.50 -6.72 -0.88
CA MET A 89 10.81 -6.77 -0.23
C MET A 89 10.93 -7.98 0.70
N VAL A 90 9.91 -8.27 1.50
CA VAL A 90 9.90 -9.39 2.45
C VAL A 90 10.15 -10.72 1.74
N PHE A 91 9.42 -10.97 0.65
CA PHE A 91 9.56 -12.20 -0.12
C PHE A 91 10.83 -12.23 -0.98
N ALA A 92 11.32 -11.09 -1.48
CA ALA A 92 12.60 -11.01 -2.17
C ALA A 92 13.75 -11.40 -1.22
N VAL A 93 13.77 -10.83 -0.01
CA VAL A 93 14.77 -11.18 1.03
C VAL A 93 14.63 -12.65 1.43
N GLY A 94 13.42 -13.13 1.68
CA GLY A 94 13.15 -14.55 1.98
C GLY A 94 13.66 -15.49 0.89
N LYS A 95 13.48 -15.13 -0.38
CA LYS A 95 13.98 -15.92 -1.52
C LYS A 95 15.50 -15.91 -1.61
N LEU A 96 16.15 -14.75 -1.42
CA LEU A 96 17.61 -14.61 -1.42
C LEU A 96 18.26 -15.35 -0.23
N LYS A 97 17.54 -15.50 0.88
CA LYS A 97 17.91 -16.32 2.04
C LYS A 97 17.44 -17.78 1.94
N SER A 98 16.93 -18.20 0.79
CA SER A 98 16.43 -19.56 0.53
C SER A 98 15.35 -20.05 1.51
N ARG A 99 14.61 -19.13 2.15
CA ARG A 99 13.51 -19.43 3.08
C ARG A 99 12.20 -19.74 2.37
N VAL A 100 12.00 -19.14 1.19
CA VAL A 100 10.79 -19.34 0.39
C VAL A 100 11.11 -19.62 -1.08
N GLY A 101 10.26 -20.42 -1.71
CA GLY A 101 10.36 -20.76 -3.13
C GLY A 101 9.69 -19.73 -4.06
N ILE A 102 9.86 -19.90 -5.38
CA ILE A 102 9.19 -19.07 -6.39
C ILE A 102 7.67 -19.24 -6.31
N MET A 103 7.19 -20.44 -5.99
CA MET A 103 5.77 -20.71 -5.77
C MET A 103 5.16 -19.83 -4.67
N ALA A 104 5.93 -19.50 -3.63
CA ALA A 104 5.48 -18.61 -2.57
C ALA A 104 5.28 -17.18 -3.08
N ILE A 105 6.16 -16.71 -3.98
CA ILE A 105 6.03 -15.41 -4.64
C ILE A 105 4.79 -15.41 -5.54
N SER A 106 4.55 -16.46 -6.31
CA SER A 106 3.33 -16.58 -7.12
C SER A 106 2.06 -16.55 -6.26
N LYS A 107 2.06 -17.20 -5.09
CA LYS A 107 0.95 -17.12 -4.13
C LYS A 107 0.76 -15.73 -3.54
N LEU A 108 1.85 -15.00 -3.26
CA LEU A 108 1.75 -13.60 -2.84
C LEU A 108 1.01 -12.75 -3.89
N PHE A 109 1.38 -12.89 -5.16
CA PHE A 109 0.68 -12.21 -6.26
C PHE A 109 -0.79 -12.66 -6.35
N ALA A 110 -1.08 -13.95 -6.19
CA ALA A 110 -2.46 -14.43 -6.30
C ALA A 110 -3.35 -14.01 -5.12
N LEU A 111 -2.87 -14.08 -3.88
CA LEU A 111 -3.70 -13.85 -2.70
C LEU A 111 -3.61 -12.40 -2.20
N CYS A 112 -2.40 -11.84 -2.10
CA CYS A 112 -2.21 -10.53 -1.50
C CYS A 112 -2.63 -9.40 -2.46
N PHE A 113 -2.17 -9.45 -3.71
CA PHE A 113 -2.55 -8.43 -4.70
C PHE A 113 -4.05 -8.45 -4.99
N ILE A 114 -4.63 -9.64 -5.20
CA ILE A 114 -6.08 -9.77 -5.42
C ILE A 114 -6.86 -9.36 -4.17
N GLY A 115 -6.41 -9.76 -2.98
CA GLY A 115 -7.02 -9.30 -1.73
C GLY A 115 -7.02 -7.78 -1.61
N ASN A 116 -5.86 -7.13 -1.84
CA ASN A 116 -5.75 -5.67 -1.84
C ASN A 116 -6.69 -5.02 -2.86
N LEU A 117 -6.81 -5.58 -4.08
CA LEU A 117 -7.76 -5.12 -5.09
C LEU A 117 -9.21 -5.24 -4.61
N LEU A 118 -9.62 -6.41 -4.10
CA LEU A 118 -10.97 -6.64 -3.60
C LEU A 118 -11.33 -5.67 -2.47
N GLY A 119 -10.42 -5.48 -1.53
CA GLY A 119 -10.58 -4.51 -0.44
C GLY A 119 -10.70 -3.08 -0.93
N SER A 120 -9.88 -2.69 -1.92
CA SER A 120 -9.92 -1.36 -2.53
C SER A 120 -11.24 -1.09 -3.26
N VAL A 121 -11.73 -2.07 -4.03
CA VAL A 121 -13.01 -1.98 -4.76
C VAL A 121 -14.19 -1.93 -3.79
N PHE A 122 -14.21 -2.82 -2.79
CA PHE A 122 -15.25 -2.83 -1.76
C PHE A 122 -15.29 -1.50 -0.98
N PHE A 123 -14.12 -1.00 -0.58
CA PHE A 123 -14.04 0.29 0.10
C PHE A 123 -14.49 1.45 -0.79
N ALA A 124 -14.07 1.48 -2.06
CA ALA A 124 -14.54 2.49 -3.01
C ALA A 124 -16.06 2.46 -3.19
N TRP A 125 -16.67 1.26 -3.23
CA TRP A 125 -18.12 1.13 -3.24
C TRP A 125 -18.76 1.72 -1.98
N LEU A 126 -18.23 1.46 -0.78
CA LEU A 126 -18.71 2.07 0.46
C LEU A 126 -18.62 3.60 0.43
N VAL A 127 -17.54 4.16 -0.11
CA VAL A 127 -17.35 5.62 -0.24
C VAL A 127 -18.42 6.25 -1.14
N VAL A 128 -18.77 5.58 -2.24
CA VAL A 128 -19.84 6.02 -3.15
C VAL A 128 -21.20 5.95 -2.45
N GLN A 129 -21.52 4.82 -1.82
CA GLN A 129 -22.79 4.63 -1.12
C GLN A 129 -22.96 5.58 0.07
N GLY A 130 -21.85 5.91 0.74
CA GLY A 130 -21.82 6.84 1.86
C GLY A 130 -21.77 8.31 1.46
N GLY A 131 -21.66 8.64 0.17
CA GLY A 131 -21.56 10.03 -0.30
C GLY A 131 -20.36 10.78 0.30
N SER A 132 -19.26 10.08 0.61
CA SER A 132 -18.19 10.60 1.48
C SER A 132 -17.22 11.58 0.79
N LEU A 133 -17.44 11.89 -0.50
CA LEU A 133 -16.59 12.77 -1.31
C LEU A 133 -17.42 13.91 -1.89
N SER A 134 -16.90 15.14 -1.82
CA SER A 134 -17.49 16.29 -2.49
C SER A 134 -17.43 16.16 -4.02
N ALA A 135 -18.23 16.96 -4.73
CA ALA A 135 -18.24 16.96 -6.19
C ALA A 135 -16.85 17.31 -6.78
N GLU A 136 -16.13 18.24 -6.14
CA GLU A 136 -14.78 18.66 -6.53
C GLU A 136 -13.78 17.52 -6.33
N ALA A 137 -13.90 16.78 -5.21
CA ALA A 137 -13.04 15.62 -4.94
C ALA A 137 -13.28 14.49 -5.95
N GLN A 138 -14.54 14.21 -6.28
CA GLN A 138 -14.89 13.23 -7.32
C GLN A 138 -14.30 13.63 -8.68
N ALA A 139 -14.46 14.90 -9.08
CA ALA A 139 -13.92 15.42 -10.34
C ALA A 139 -12.38 15.32 -10.38
N LEU A 140 -11.71 15.64 -9.27
CA LEU A 140 -10.25 15.53 -9.16
C LEU A 140 -9.79 14.06 -9.25
N ILE A 141 -10.51 13.12 -8.62
CA ILE A 141 -10.24 11.68 -8.72
C ILE A 141 -10.34 11.22 -10.18
N VAL A 142 -11.42 11.54 -10.88
CA VAL A 142 -11.61 11.17 -12.29
C VAL A 142 -10.50 11.75 -13.16
N LYS A 143 -10.14 13.03 -12.96
CA LYS A 143 -9.04 13.67 -13.67
C LYS A 143 -7.70 12.96 -13.44
N VAL A 144 -7.37 12.65 -12.18
CA VAL A 144 -6.11 11.97 -11.84
C VAL A 144 -6.09 10.53 -12.33
N ALA A 145 -7.21 9.81 -12.28
CA ALA A 145 -7.35 8.47 -12.83
C ALA A 145 -7.08 8.48 -14.35
N GLY A 146 -7.70 9.39 -15.10
CA GLY A 146 -7.47 9.57 -16.53
C GLY A 146 -6.00 9.87 -16.86
N MET A 147 -5.36 10.76 -16.10
CA MET A 147 -3.92 11.04 -16.26
C MET A 147 -3.05 9.81 -16.00
N LYS A 148 -3.38 8.99 -15.00
CA LYS A 148 -2.63 7.76 -14.68
C LYS A 148 -2.81 6.67 -15.74
N MET A 149 -4.01 6.53 -16.28
CA MET A 149 -4.32 5.58 -17.36
C MET A 149 -3.64 5.96 -18.68
N ALA A 150 -3.39 7.24 -18.90
CA ALA A 150 -2.72 7.74 -20.11
C ALA A 150 -1.18 7.67 -20.05
N LEU A 151 -0.58 7.23 -18.95
CA LEU A 151 0.88 7.12 -18.82
C LEU A 151 1.45 6.09 -19.79
N GLY A 152 2.59 6.42 -20.41
CA GLY A 152 3.37 5.44 -21.17
C GLY A 152 3.95 4.36 -20.26
N ALA A 153 4.09 3.13 -20.78
CA ALA A 153 4.57 1.98 -20.00
C ALA A 153 5.93 2.25 -19.31
N LYS A 154 6.87 2.88 -20.01
CA LYS A 154 8.19 3.26 -19.46
C LYS A 154 8.06 4.18 -18.25
N GLU A 155 7.23 5.21 -18.38
CA GLU A 155 7.02 6.19 -17.32
C GLU A 155 6.35 5.56 -16.10
N ALA A 156 5.30 4.76 -16.31
CA ALA A 156 4.62 4.03 -15.24
C ALA A 156 5.57 3.07 -14.51
N PHE A 157 6.42 2.35 -15.25
CA PHE A 157 7.39 1.42 -14.68
C PHE A 157 8.39 2.10 -13.74
N PHE A 158 9.08 3.16 -14.20
CA PHE A 158 10.05 3.86 -13.37
C PHE A 158 9.41 4.56 -12.17
N ARG A 159 8.22 5.15 -12.34
CA ARG A 159 7.46 5.70 -11.20
C ARG A 159 7.08 4.63 -10.19
N GLY A 160 6.74 3.42 -10.65
CA GLY A 160 6.46 2.26 -9.82
C GLY A 160 7.67 1.81 -9.00
N ILE A 161 8.87 1.77 -9.60
CA ILE A 161 10.12 1.46 -8.89
C ILE A 161 10.34 2.45 -7.75
N LEU A 162 10.30 3.75 -8.04
CA LEU A 162 10.56 4.80 -7.04
C LEU A 162 9.53 4.75 -5.91
N CYS A 163 8.25 4.53 -6.24
CA CYS A 163 7.20 4.38 -5.26
C CYS A 163 7.45 3.19 -4.33
N ASN A 164 7.70 2.01 -4.90
CA ASN A 164 7.87 0.81 -4.09
C ASN A 164 9.17 0.82 -3.28
N TRP A 165 10.20 1.54 -3.74
CA TRP A 165 11.42 1.76 -2.96
C TRP A 165 11.10 2.48 -1.64
N LEU A 166 10.34 3.57 -1.69
CA LEU A 166 9.93 4.32 -0.50
C LEU A 166 9.03 3.49 0.42
N VAL A 167 8.07 2.75 -0.14
CA VAL A 167 7.18 1.88 0.65
C VAL A 167 7.96 0.79 1.37
N CYS A 168 8.87 0.11 0.67
CA CYS A 168 9.70 -0.94 1.27
C CYS A 168 10.66 -0.38 2.32
N LEU A 169 11.20 0.83 2.13
CA LEU A 169 12.02 1.50 3.14
C LEU A 169 11.22 1.82 4.40
N ALA A 170 9.98 2.29 4.27
CA ALA A 170 9.11 2.51 5.44
C ALA A 170 8.84 1.19 6.18
N VAL A 171 8.54 0.10 5.46
CA VAL A 171 8.38 -1.24 6.06
C VAL A 171 9.68 -1.73 6.72
N TRP A 172 10.84 -1.48 6.11
CA TRP A 172 12.15 -1.84 6.67
C TRP A 172 12.41 -1.11 7.99
N VAL A 173 12.21 0.21 8.02
CA VAL A 173 12.37 1.03 9.22
C VAL A 173 11.40 0.58 10.32
N ALA A 174 10.14 0.31 9.97
CA ALA A 174 9.15 -0.16 10.92
C ALA A 174 9.47 -1.54 11.54
N ASN A 175 10.20 -2.40 10.83
CA ASN A 175 10.66 -3.70 11.35
C ASN A 175 11.93 -3.59 12.21
N ARG A 176 12.68 -2.50 12.07
CA ARG A 176 13.92 -2.26 12.81
C ARG A 176 13.68 -1.65 14.18
N ASN A 177 12.79 -0.66 14.23
CA ASN A 177 12.52 0.07 15.46
C ASN A 177 11.49 -0.69 16.31
N GLY A 178 11.75 -0.80 17.61
CA GLY A 178 10.77 -1.32 18.57
C GLY A 178 9.75 -0.27 19.01
N ASP A 179 10.14 1.00 18.94
CA ASP A 179 9.31 2.16 19.30
C ASP A 179 8.24 2.41 18.25
N GLU A 180 6.97 2.40 18.66
CA GLU A 180 5.81 2.59 17.78
C GLU A 180 5.71 4.02 17.23
N THR A 181 6.16 5.03 17.96
CA THR A 181 6.16 6.44 17.49
C THR A 181 7.20 6.65 16.39
N ALA A 182 8.30 5.89 16.42
CA ALA A 182 9.34 5.94 15.40
C ALA A 182 8.99 5.19 14.11
N LYS A 183 7.87 4.45 14.05
CA LYS A 183 7.40 3.72 12.86
C LYS A 183 6.43 4.57 12.04
#